data_AF-A0A7W2P8G3-F1
#
_entry.id   AF-A0A7W2P8G3-F1
#
_cell.length_a   1.000
_cell.length_b   1.000
_cell.length_c   1.000
_cell.angle_alpha   90.00
_cell.angle_beta   90.00
_cell.angle_gamma   90.00
#
_symmetry.space_group_name_H-M   'P 1'
#
loop_
_entity.id
_entity.type
_entity.pdbx_description
1 polymer ?
#
loop_
_entity_poly.entity_id
_entity_poly.type
_entity_poly.pdbx_seq_one_letter_code
_entity_poly.pdbx_strand_id
1 'polypeptide(L)'
;MTVKKLAQRLFIIKPLLNFAFVACLVFIVILFLNGSIAEQNSYGVPSLLLATWSLLLSAILGLLVNTPNIDDMPKGWFARMKHWLAKIIFKLATIVFIFISLALLYATIKLLSV
;
A
#
# COMPACT_ATOMS: atom_id res chain seq x y z
N MET A 1 -4.13 18.71 -15.28
CA MET A 1 -4.96 17.72 -14.55
C MET A 1 -4.45 17.67 -13.12
N THR A 2 -5.26 18.01 -12.11
CA THR A 2 -4.79 18.01 -10.71
C THR A 2 -4.56 16.57 -10.23
N VAL A 3 -3.44 16.32 -9.53
CA VAL A 3 -3.07 15.01 -8.96
C VAL A 3 -4.23 14.39 -8.16
N LYS A 4 -5.01 15.23 -7.48
CA LYS A 4 -6.22 14.85 -6.74
C LYS A 4 -7.33 14.23 -7.62
N LYS A 5 -7.57 14.78 -8.81
CA LYS A 5 -8.54 14.22 -9.78
C LYS A 5 -8.08 12.87 -10.35
N LEU A 6 -6.77 12.72 -10.58
CA LEU A 6 -6.18 11.44 -10.99
C LEU A 6 -6.35 10.39 -9.88
N ALA A 7 -6.02 10.75 -8.63
CA ALA A 7 -6.16 9.87 -7.47
C ALA A 7 -7.62 9.41 -7.27
N GLN A 8 -8.60 10.31 -7.41
CA GLN A 8 -10.01 9.95 -7.32
C GLN A 8 -10.44 8.95 -8.41
N ARG A 9 -9.93 9.09 -9.63
CA ARG A 9 -10.20 8.11 -10.70
C ARG A 9 -9.54 6.77 -10.41
N LEU A 10 -8.28 6.78 -9.95
CA LEU A 10 -7.54 5.56 -9.61
C LEU A 10 -8.09 4.86 -8.36
N PHE A 11 -8.81 5.57 -7.49
CA PHE A 11 -9.44 5.01 -6.31
C PHE A 11 -10.42 3.88 -6.64
N ILE A 12 -10.99 3.86 -7.85
CA ILE A 12 -11.85 2.76 -8.32
C ILE A 12 -11.12 1.41 -8.37
N ILE A 13 -9.79 1.41 -8.45
CA ILE A 13 -8.94 0.21 -8.50
C ILE A 13 -8.67 -0.32 -7.08
N LYS A 14 -8.91 0.49 -6.03
CA LYS A 14 -8.64 0.10 -4.63
C LYS A 14 -9.34 -1.21 -4.21
N PRO A 15 -10.63 -1.46 -4.53
CA PRO A 15 -11.28 -2.73 -4.24
C PRO A 15 -10.59 -3.92 -4.94
N LEU A 16 -10.11 -3.74 -6.17
CA LEU A 16 -9.38 -4.78 -6.91
C LEU A 16 -8.04 -5.09 -6.25
N LEU A 17 -7.29 -4.07 -5.80
CA LEU A 17 -6.05 -4.26 -5.05
C LEU A 17 -6.29 -4.98 -3.73
N ASN A 18 -7.35 -4.61 -3.00
CA ASN A 18 -7.71 -5.31 -1.76
C ASN A 18 -8.13 -6.76 -2.03
N PHE A 19 -8.87 -7.00 -3.11
CA PHE A 19 -9.23 -8.35 -3.52
C PHE A 19 -7.99 -9.18 -3.85
N ALA A 20 -7.04 -8.65 -4.63
CA ALA A 20 -5.79 -9.32 -4.94
C ALA A 20 -4.98 -9.64 -3.68
N PHE A 21 -4.89 -8.68 -2.75
CA PHE A 21 -4.26 -8.90 -1.44
C PHE A 21 -4.90 -10.07 -0.68
N VAL A 22 -6.24 -10.05 -0.52
CA VAL A 22 -6.96 -11.11 0.20
C VAL A 22 -6.83 -12.45 -0.51
N ALA A 23 -6.94 -12.48 -1.84
CA ALA A 23 -6.79 -13.70 -2.63
C ALA A 23 -5.41 -14.32 -2.46
N CYS A 24 -4.33 -13.52 -2.49
CA CYS A 24 -2.98 -14.00 -2.22
C CYS A 24 -2.82 -14.53 -0.80
N LEU A 25 -3.40 -13.87 0.22
CA LEU A 25 -3.36 -14.38 1.59
C LEU A 25 -4.10 -15.71 1.74
N VAL A 26 -5.29 -15.83 1.16
CA VAL A 26 -6.06 -17.08 1.16
C VAL A 26 -5.26 -18.19 0.46
N PHE A 27 -4.65 -17.87 -0.68
CA PHE A 27 -3.81 -18.82 -1.42
C PHE A 27 -2.60 -19.27 -0.60
N ILE A 28 -1.92 -18.36 0.11
CA ILE A 28 -0.84 -18.71 1.05
C ILE A 28 -1.35 -19.65 2.13
N VAL A 29 -2.50 -19.36 2.76
CA VAL A 29 -3.08 -20.25 3.77
C VAL A 29 -3.38 -21.65 3.20
N ILE A 30 -3.93 -21.73 1.99
CA ILE A 30 -4.19 -23.01 1.30
C ILE A 30 -2.88 -23.76 1.05
N LEU A 31 -1.81 -23.07 0.61
CA LEU A 31 -0.48 -23.67 0.42
C LEU A 31 0.10 -24.21 1.73
N PHE A 32 -0.05 -23.50 2.84
CA PHE A 32 0.43 -23.97 4.14
C PHE A 32 -0.35 -25.17 4.67
N LEU A 33 -1.66 -25.25 4.39
CA LEU A 33 -2.51 -26.34 4.87
C LEU A 33 -2.44 -27.61 3.99
N ASN A 34 -2.33 -27.45 2.67
CA ASN A 34 -2.48 -28.54 1.71
C ASN A 34 -1.29 -28.72 0.77
N GLY A 35 -0.39 -27.73 0.69
CA GLY A 35 0.75 -27.76 -0.23
C GLY A 35 1.95 -28.49 0.35
N SER A 36 2.73 -29.10 -0.53
CA SER A 36 4.04 -29.65 -0.19
C SER A 36 5.05 -28.56 0.17
N ILE A 37 6.13 -28.93 0.87
CA ILE A 37 7.24 -27.99 1.19
C ILE A 37 7.81 -27.36 -0.10
N ALA A 38 7.87 -28.13 -1.19
CA ALA A 38 8.33 -27.64 -2.48
C ALA A 38 7.41 -26.54 -3.03
N GLU A 39 6.09 -26.78 -3.04
CA GLU A 39 5.10 -25.79 -3.51
C GLU A 39 5.07 -24.54 -2.63
N GLN A 40 5.18 -24.69 -1.31
CA GLN A 40 5.26 -23.56 -0.38
C GLN A 40 6.48 -22.68 -0.70
N ASN A 41 7.64 -23.29 -0.95
CA ASN A 41 8.86 -22.56 -1.30
C ASN A 41 8.78 -21.89 -2.68
N SER A 42 8.14 -22.56 -3.65
CA SER A 42 8.00 -22.02 -5.01
C SER A 42 6.97 -20.88 -5.11
N TYR A 43 5.84 -20.98 -4.41
CA TYR A 43 4.72 -20.07 -4.59
C TYR A 43 4.46 -19.13 -3.41
N GLY A 44 4.95 -19.44 -2.21
CA GLY A 44 4.74 -18.64 -1.01
C GLY A 44 5.35 -17.24 -1.13
N VAL A 45 6.63 -17.16 -1.52
CA VAL A 45 7.35 -15.87 -1.64
C VAL A 45 6.76 -14.98 -2.74
N PRO A 46 6.50 -15.46 -3.98
CA PRO A 46 5.84 -14.65 -5.01
C PRO A 46 4.44 -14.18 -4.61
N SER A 47 3.66 -15.03 -3.94
CA SER A 47 2.31 -14.67 -3.48
C SER A 47 2.34 -13.59 -2.40
N LEU A 48 3.30 -13.68 -1.46
CA LEU A 48 3.50 -12.67 -0.43
C LEU A 48 3.96 -11.34 -1.03
N LEU A 49 4.83 -11.40 -2.04
CA LEU A 49 5.28 -10.21 -2.77
C LEU A 49 4.09 -9.51 -3.45
N LEU A 50 3.25 -10.25 -4.17
CA LEU A 50 2.06 -9.70 -4.84
C LEU A 50 1.04 -9.13 -3.83
N ALA A 51 0.83 -9.83 -2.70
CA ALA A 51 -0.01 -9.34 -1.62
C ALA A 51 0.50 -7.99 -1.09
N THR A 52 1.79 -7.89 -0.81
CA THR A 52 2.40 -6.69 -0.23
C THR A 52 2.35 -5.52 -1.21
N TRP A 53 2.62 -5.74 -2.50
CA TRP A 53 2.45 -4.73 -3.54
C TRP A 53 1.01 -4.22 -3.62
N SER A 54 0.04 -5.14 -3.60
CA SER A 54 -1.38 -4.80 -3.68
C SER A 54 -1.83 -3.95 -2.48
N LEU A 55 -1.39 -4.33 -1.28
CA LEU A 55 -1.68 -3.57 -0.05
C LEU A 55 -1.04 -2.18 -0.08
N LEU A 56 0.22 -2.09 -0.50
CA LEU A 56 0.98 -0.84 -0.55
C LEU A 56 0.37 0.15 -1.55
N LEU A 57 -0.02 -0.33 -2.73
CA LEU A 57 -0.75 0.46 -3.74
C LEU A 57 -2.15 0.90 -3.24
N SER A 58 -2.86 0.03 -2.52
CA SER A 58 -4.15 0.38 -1.92
C SER A 58 -4.02 1.47 -0.84
N ALA A 59 -2.98 1.36 -0.01
CA ALA A 59 -2.69 2.31 1.05
C ALA A 59 -2.38 3.70 0.49
N ILE A 60 -1.51 3.81 -0.52
CA ILE A 60 -1.16 5.11 -1.11
C ILE A 60 -2.33 5.76 -1.83
N LEU A 61 -3.19 4.99 -2.53
CA LEU A 61 -4.44 5.52 -3.10
C LEU A 61 -5.37 6.07 -2.01
N GLY A 62 -5.47 5.37 -0.87
CA GLY A 62 -6.21 5.86 0.29
C GLY A 62 -5.64 7.17 0.86
N LEU A 63 -4.32 7.27 0.98
CA LEU A 63 -3.64 8.47 1.47
C LEU A 63 -3.81 9.65 0.51
N LEU A 64 -3.67 9.45 -0.81
CA LEU A 64 -3.82 10.52 -1.80
C LEU A 64 -5.22 11.11 -1.82
N VAL A 65 -6.26 10.29 -1.71
CA VAL A 65 -7.65 10.77 -1.72
C VAL A 65 -8.00 11.53 -0.43
N ASN A 66 -7.44 11.10 0.71
CA ASN A 66 -7.72 11.71 2.01
C ASN A 66 -6.67 12.74 2.45
N THR A 67 -5.79 13.19 1.56
CA THR A 67 -4.78 14.20 1.90
C THR A 67 -5.49 15.48 2.35
N PRO A 68 -5.13 16.07 3.51
CA PRO A 68 -5.76 17.28 4.02
C PRO A 68 -5.65 18.42 3.00
N ASN A 69 -6.74 19.14 2.75
CA ASN A 69 -6.69 20.37 1.96
C ASN A 69 -5.85 21.41 2.70
N ILE A 70 -4.95 22.08 1.96
CA ILE A 70 -4.02 23.06 2.51
C ILE A 70 -4.71 24.42 2.74
N ASP A 71 -5.86 24.64 2.09
CA ASP A 71 -6.51 25.94 2.00
C ASP A 71 -7.46 26.26 3.19
N ASP A 72 -7.80 25.25 3.99
CA ASP A 72 -8.64 25.45 5.18
C ASP A 72 -7.76 25.87 6.38
N MET A 73 -7.57 27.17 6.60
CA MET A 73 -6.90 27.66 7.80
C MET A 73 -7.70 27.29 9.06
N PRO A 74 -7.16 26.46 9.96
CA PRO A 74 -7.86 26.09 11.19
C PRO A 74 -7.95 27.30 12.15
N LYS A 75 -9.18 27.66 12.55
CA LYS A 75 -9.42 28.65 13.61
C LYS A 75 -9.25 27.97 14.99
N GLY A 76 -8.24 28.40 15.77
CA GLY A 76 -7.96 27.95 17.14
C GLY A 76 -6.68 27.11 17.30
N TRP A 77 -6.01 27.17 18.47
CA TRP A 77 -4.74 26.44 18.70
C TRP A 77 -4.90 24.94 18.48
N PHE A 78 -6.03 24.37 18.91
CA PHE A 78 -6.22 22.91 18.94
C PHE A 78 -6.39 22.36 17.53
N ALA A 79 -7.11 23.11 16.69
CA ALA A 79 -7.24 22.81 15.28
C ALA A 79 -5.88 22.96 14.55
N ARG A 80 -5.06 23.96 14.92
CA ARG A 80 -3.70 24.12 14.38
C ARG A 80 -2.77 22.96 14.75
N MET A 81 -2.82 22.48 15.99
CA MET A 81 -2.06 21.32 16.46
C MET A 81 -2.46 20.03 15.73
N LYS A 82 -3.77 19.77 15.59
CA LYS A 82 -4.27 18.61 14.83
C LYS A 82 -3.85 18.63 13.36
N HIS A 83 -3.91 19.80 12.72
CA HIS A 83 -3.50 19.96 11.32
C HIS A 83 -2.00 19.70 11.13
N TRP A 84 -1.16 20.19 12.05
CA TRP A 84 0.28 19.90 12.05
C TRP A 84 0.58 18.42 12.24
N LEU A 85 -0.09 17.78 13.21
CA LEU A 85 0.06 16.35 13.47
C LEU A 85 -0.34 15.50 12.25
N ALA A 86 -1.47 15.82 11.61
CA ALA A 86 -1.90 15.16 10.39
C ALA A 86 -0.82 15.28 9.29
N LYS A 87 -0.31 16.49 9.03
CA LYS A 87 0.77 16.71 8.05
C LYS A 87 2.01 15.84 8.33
N ILE A 88 2.41 15.71 9.59
CA ILE A 88 3.54 14.86 9.98
C ILE A 88 3.25 13.39 9.69
N ILE A 89 2.07 12.91 10.07
CA ILE A 89 1.68 11.51 9.82
C ILE A 89 1.69 11.21 8.32
N PHE A 90 1.13 12.09 7.48
CA PHE A 90 1.14 11.92 6.03
C PHE A 90 2.56 11.94 5.44
N LYS A 91 3.44 12.82 5.95
CA LYS A 91 4.84 12.87 5.53
C LYS A 91 5.58 11.59 5.90
N LEU A 92 5.41 11.12 7.13
CA LEU A 92 6.01 9.89 7.64
C LEU A 92 5.51 8.67 6.86
N ALA A 93 4.21 8.57 6.61
CA ALA A 93 3.61 7.52 5.80
C ALA A 93 4.20 7.49 4.37
N THR A 94 4.41 8.65 3.75
CA THR A 94 5.05 8.75 2.43
C THR A 94 6.50 8.26 2.46
N ILE A 95 7.28 8.63 3.49
CA ILE A 95 8.66 8.17 3.64
C ILE A 95 8.71 6.64 3.79
N VAL A 96 7.89 6.09 4.68
CA VAL A 96 7.78 4.64 4.90
C VAL A 96 7.39 3.92 3.61
N PHE A 97 6.41 4.46 2.88
CA PHE A 97 5.99 3.94 1.58
C PHE A 97 7.17 3.86 0.59
N ILE A 98 8.01 4.89 0.50
CA ILE A 98 9.17 4.91 -0.41
C ILE A 98 10.16 3.80 -0.02
N PHE A 99 10.52 3.66 1.26
CA PHE A 99 11.45 2.63 1.71
C PHE A 99 10.93 1.22 1.46
N ILE A 100 9.66 0.95 1.78
CA ILE A 100 9.05 -0.36 1.53
C ILE A 100 8.98 -0.64 0.03
N SER A 101 8.63 0.36 -0.79
CA SER A 101 8.61 0.21 -2.25
C SER A 101 9.98 -0.14 -2.82
N LEU A 102 11.05 0.49 -2.35
CA LEU A 102 12.42 0.18 -2.76
C LEU A 102 12.81 -1.25 -2.36
N ALA A 103 12.50 -1.66 -1.13
CA ALA A 103 12.76 -3.02 -0.66
C ALA A 103 11.99 -4.07 -1.47
N LEU A 104 10.71 -3.83 -1.76
CA LEU A 104 9.87 -4.70 -2.60
C LEU A 104 10.37 -4.75 -4.04
N LEU A 105 10.81 -3.62 -4.59
CA LEU A 105 11.34 -3.55 -5.95
C LEU A 105 12.64 -4.36 -6.06
N TYR A 106 13.54 -4.24 -5.07
CA TYR A 106 14.72 -5.10 -4.96
C TYR A 106 14.34 -6.58 -4.88
N ALA A 107 13.37 -6.95 -4.03
CA ALA A 107 12.90 -8.33 -3.91
C ALA A 107 12.29 -8.85 -5.22
N THR A 108 11.54 -8.00 -5.93
CA THR A 108 10.93 -8.33 -7.23
C THR A 108 12.00 -8.58 -8.29
N ILE A 109 12.99 -7.69 -8.41
CA ILE A 109 14.11 -7.85 -9.35
C ILE A 109 14.88 -9.13 -9.03
N LYS A 110 15.18 -9.36 -7.74
CA LYS A 110 15.88 -10.57 -7.31
C LYS A 110 15.12 -11.83 -7.71
N LEU A 111 13.80 -11.86 -7.53
CA LEU A 111 12.96 -12.99 -7.94
C LEU A 111 12.89 -13.18 -9.46
N LEU A 112 12.88 -12.10 -10.24
CA LEU A 112 12.90 -12.18 -11.72
C LEU A 112 14.27 -12.61 -12.28
N SER A 113 15.34 -12.43 -11.51
CA SER A 113 16.70 -12.82 -11.88
C SER A 113 17.10 -14.23 -11.45
N VAL A 114 16.22 -14.94 -10.74
CA VAL A 114 16.37 -16.37 -10.38
C VAL A 114 15.96 -17.22 -11.58
#